data_AF-A0AAV3UP61-F1
#
_entry.id   AF-A0AAV3UP61-F1
#
_cell.length_a   1.000
_cell.length_b   1.000
_cell.length_c   1.000
_cell.angle_alpha   90.00
_cell.angle_beta   90.00
_cell.angle_gamma   90.00
#
_symmetry.space_group_name_H-M   'P 1'
#
loop_
_entity.id
_entity.type
_entity.pdbx_description
1 polymer ?
#
loop_
_entity_poly.entity_id
_entity_poly.type
_entity_poly.pdbx_seq_one_letter_code
_entity_poly.pdbx_strand_id
1 'polypeptide(L)' 'MVPNGKSPLSPLAQDALEALARRLPDERELTYEHAYTILNEEEDLGQPAAEDIIEQLYMKGHVYEVEGKLRLTDY' A
#
# COMPACT_ATOMS: atom_id res chain seq x y z
N MET A 1 -19.51 -16.60 -12.82
CA MET A 1 -18.47 -16.11 -11.90
C MET A 1 -18.53 -14.60 -11.96
N VAL A 2 -18.96 -13.95 -10.88
CA VAL A 2 -19.06 -12.49 -10.83
C VAL A 2 -17.61 -11.98 -10.75
N PRO A 3 -17.08 -11.22 -11.73
CA PRO A 3 -15.79 -10.59 -11.53
C PRO A 3 -16.02 -9.59 -10.40
N ASN A 4 -15.43 -9.90 -9.25
CA ASN A 4 -15.61 -9.13 -8.04
C ASN A 4 -15.30 -7.67 -8.37
N GLY A 5 -16.32 -6.81 -8.30
CA GLY A 5 -16.23 -5.39 -8.60
C GLY A 5 -15.44 -4.63 -7.53
N LYS A 6 -14.25 -5.10 -7.16
CA LYS A 6 -13.22 -4.23 -6.62
C LYS A 6 -12.83 -3.34 -7.79
N SER A 7 -13.27 -2.07 -7.78
CA SER A 7 -12.73 -1.09 -8.72
C SER A 7 -11.20 -1.26 -8.69
N PRO A 8 -10.54 -1.44 -9.86
CA PRO A 8 -9.12 -1.70 -9.89
C PRO A 8 -8.42 -0.61 -9.09
N LEU A 9 -7.43 -1.00 -8.30
CA LEU A 9 -6.51 -0.02 -7.74
C LEU A 9 -6.06 0.88 -8.90
N SER A 10 -5.90 2.17 -8.64
CA SER A 10 -5.26 3.05 -9.60
C SER A 10 -3.92 2.41 -10.00
N PRO A 11 -3.46 2.50 -11.26
CA PRO A 11 -2.20 1.89 -11.68
C PRO A 11 -1.05 2.22 -10.72
N LEU A 12 -1.01 3.48 -10.27
CA LEU A 12 -0.10 3.99 -9.26
C LEU A 12 -0.25 3.30 -7.90
N ALA A 13 -1.48 3.11 -7.41
CA ALA A 13 -1.71 2.41 -6.14
C ALA A 13 -1.36 0.91 -6.20
N GLN A 14 -1.42 0.31 -7.37
CA GLN A 14 -0.98 -1.06 -7.58
C GLN A 14 0.55 -1.16 -7.61
N ASP A 15 1.23 -0.26 -8.33
CA ASP A 15 2.70 -0.17 -8.34
C ASP A 15 3.24 0.10 -6.93
N ALA A 16 2.67 1.08 -6.23
CA ALA A 16 2.93 1.36 -4.81
C ALA A 16 2.83 0.12 -3.92
N LEU A 17 1.73 -0.63 -4.05
CA LEU A 17 1.52 -1.84 -3.27
C LEU A 17 2.59 -2.89 -3.56
N GLU A 18 2.95 -3.05 -4.83
CA GLU A 18 4.00 -3.98 -5.25
C GLU A 18 5.39 -3.54 -4.76
N ALA A 19 5.70 -2.25 -4.85
CA ALA A 19 6.94 -1.64 -4.32
C ALA A 19 7.06 -1.85 -2.80
N LEU A 20 5.98 -1.58 -2.06
CA LEU A 20 5.89 -1.87 -0.64
C LEU A 20 6.09 -3.37 -0.40
N ALA A 21 5.31 -4.24 -1.04
CA ALA A 21 5.42 -5.70 -0.87
C ALA A 21 6.83 -6.23 -1.17
N ARG A 22 7.53 -5.67 -2.16
CA ARG A 22 8.89 -6.05 -2.55
C ARG A 22 9.94 -5.61 -1.53
N ARG A 23 9.74 -4.47 -0.87
CA ARG A 23 10.66 -3.91 0.13
C ARG A 23 10.41 -4.44 1.54
N LEU A 24 9.26 -5.06 1.79
CA LEU A 24 8.92 -5.59 3.10
C LEU A 24 9.56 -6.96 3.36
N PRO A 25 9.96 -7.23 4.61
CA PRO A 25 10.31 -8.59 5.03
C PRO A 25 9.07 -9.50 5.02
N ASP A 26 9.26 -10.81 5.18
CA ASP A 26 8.21 -11.84 5.17
C ASP A 26 6.98 -11.53 6.04
N GLU A 27 7.13 -10.69 7.08
CA GLU A 27 6.06 -10.27 7.98
C GLU A 27 5.11 -9.22 7.39
N ARG A 28 5.49 -8.56 6.28
CA ARG A 28 4.69 -7.55 5.55
C ARG A 28 4.17 -6.40 6.40
N GLU A 29 4.90 -6.08 7.47
CA GLU A 29 4.61 -5.01 8.41
C GLU A 29 5.60 -3.87 8.25
N LEU A 30 5.09 -2.64 8.23
CA LEU A 30 5.90 -1.42 8.21
C LEU A 30 5.24 -0.26 8.94
N THR A 31 6.02 0.75 9.29
CA THR A 31 5.47 2.03 9.78
C THR A 31 5.07 2.92 8.61
N TYR A 32 4.17 3.87 8.88
CA TYR A 32 3.80 4.92 7.93
C TYR A 32 5.02 5.64 7.35
N GLU A 33 6.00 5.99 8.20
CA GLU A 33 7.25 6.63 7.76
C GLU A 33 8.03 5.79 6.74
N HIS A 34 8.10 4.48 6.96
CA HIS A 34 8.72 3.56 6.00
C HIS A 34 7.91 3.47 4.71
N ALA A 35 6.58 3.49 4.81
CA ALA A 35 5.70 3.44 3.65
C ALA A 35 5.92 4.66 2.77
N TYR A 36 5.89 5.85 3.38
CA TYR A 36 6.16 7.11 2.71
C TYR A 36 7.56 7.13 2.09
N THR A 37 8.57 6.61 2.80
CA THR A 37 9.94 6.55 2.27
C THR A 37 10.02 5.64 1.04
N ILE A 38 9.42 4.44 1.08
CA ILE A 38 9.43 3.51 -0.05
C ILE A 38 8.67 4.09 -1.25
N LEU A 39 7.50 4.67 -1.02
CA LEU A 39 6.69 5.28 -2.08
C LEU A 39 7.37 6.51 -2.69
N ASN A 40 8.12 7.26 -1.88
CA ASN A 40 8.95 8.35 -2.37
C ASN A 40 10.13 7.84 -3.20
N GLU A 41 10.84 6.79 -2.74
CA GLU A 41 12.00 6.26 -3.45
C GLU A 41 11.66 5.51 -4.74
N GLU A 42 10.58 4.71 -4.76
CA GLU A 42 10.22 3.87 -5.92
C GLU A 42 9.36 4.62 -6.93
N GLU A 43 8.44 5.48 -6.47
CA GLU A 43 7.45 6.13 -7.34
C GLU A 43 7.56 7.68 -7.36
N ASP A 44 8.58 8.26 -6.72
CA ASP A 44 8.76 9.71 -6.57
C ASP A 44 7.52 10.39 -5.95
N LEU A 45 6.78 9.64 -5.11
CA LEU A 45 5.55 10.12 -4.51
C LEU A 45 5.85 10.99 -3.30
N GLY A 46 5.34 12.23 -3.35
CA GLY A 46 5.29 13.10 -2.19
C GLY A 46 4.40 12.50 -1.09
N GLN A 47 4.67 12.89 0.16
CA GLN A 47 3.89 12.49 1.33
C GLN A 47 2.36 12.55 1.16
N PRO A 48 1.74 13.61 0.59
CA PRO A 48 0.28 13.63 0.40
C PRO A 48 -0.22 12.62 -0.65
N ALA A 49 0.57 12.32 -1.68
CA ALA A 49 0.19 11.31 -2.67
C ALA A 49 0.30 9.91 -2.06
N ALA A 50 1.38 9.64 -1.33
CA ALA A 50 1.59 8.39 -0.64
C ALA A 50 0.50 8.12 0.43
N GLU A 51 0.04 9.16 1.13
CA GLU A 51 -1.10 9.07 2.05
C GLU A 51 -2.39 8.67 1.33
N ASP A 52 -2.73 9.33 0.20
CA ASP A 52 -3.91 8.97 -0.61
C ASP A 52 -3.84 7.51 -1.08
N ILE A 53 -2.65 7.03 -1.47
CA ILE A 53 -2.44 5.64 -1.87
C ILE A 53 -2.68 4.70 -0.69
N ILE A 54 -2.08 4.96 0.47
CA ILE A 54 -2.24 4.12 1.66
C ILE A 54 -3.71 4.08 2.08
N GLU A 55 -4.42 5.21 2.04
CA GLU A 55 -5.86 5.27 2.28
C GLU A 55 -6.65 4.44 1.27
N GLN A 56 -6.32 4.52 -0.03
CA GLN A 56 -6.93 3.69 -1.06
C GLN A 56 -6.71 2.19 -0.79
N LEU A 57 -5.48 1.81 -0.46
CA LEU A 57 -5.13 0.43 -0.11
C LEU A 57 -5.90 -0.03 1.14
N TYR A 58 -6.08 0.86 2.11
CA TYR A 58 -6.80 0.58 3.35
C TYR A 58 -8.29 0.37 3.07
N MET A 59 -8.92 1.28 2.33
CA MET A 59 -10.34 1.18 1.93
C MET A 59 -10.62 -0.06 1.10
N LYS A 60 -9.65 -0.51 0.30
CA LYS A 60 -9.76 -1.72 -0.53
C LYS A 60 -9.43 -3.00 0.25
N GLY A 61 -8.94 -2.87 1.47
CA GLY A 61 -8.57 -3.95 2.36
C GLY A 61 -7.32 -4.71 1.91
N HIS A 62 -6.37 -4.02 1.27
CA HIS A 62 -5.04 -4.54 0.94
C HIS A 62 -4.00 -4.20 2.01
N VAL A 63 -4.25 -3.16 2.81
CA VAL A 63 -3.45 -2.80 3.99
C VAL A 63 -4.37 -2.57 5.18
N TYR A 64 -3.90 -2.91 6.37
CA TYR A 64 -4.60 -2.58 7.63
C TYR A 64 -3.62 -1.98 8.62
N GLU A 65 -4.12 -1.12 9.49
CA GLU A 65 -3.33 -0.65 10.63
C GLU A 65 -3.44 -1.65 11.79
N VAL A 66 -2.30 -2.11 12.28
CA VAL A 66 -2.16 -2.96 13.48
C VAL A 66 -1.10 -2.30 14.38
N GLU A 67 -1.52 -1.88 15.57
CA GLU A 67 -0.61 -1.25 16.55
C GLU A 67 0.17 -0.04 16.01
N GLY A 68 -0.46 0.77 15.14
CA GLY A 68 0.18 1.94 14.51
C GLY A 68 1.16 1.59 13.37
N LYS A 69 1.14 0.34 12.91
CA LYS A 69 1.90 -0.14 11.75
C LYS A 69 0.95 -0.57 10.64
N LEU A 70 1.34 -0.30 9.41
CA LEU A 70 0.68 -0.78 8.21
C LEU A 70 1.09 -2.23 7.95
N ARG A 71 0.12 -3.12 7.87
CA ARG A 71 0.30 -4.51 7.50
C ARG A 71 -0.38 -4.79 6.17
N LEU A 72 0.40 -5.20 5.17
CA LEU A 72 -0.16 -5.63 3.88
C LEU A 72 -0.77 -7.02 4.00
N THR A 73 -1.87 -7.25 3.30
CA THR A 73 -2.42 -8.60 3.11
C THR A 73 -2.03 -9.19 1.79
N ASP A 74 -1.64 -10.46 1.83
CA ASP A 74 -1.62 -11.32 0.65
C ASP A 74 -3.06 -11.53 0.18
N TYR A 75 -3.31 -11.22 -1.09
CA TYR A 75 -4.61 -11.33 -1.74
C TYR A 75 -4.77 -12.70 -2.42
#